data_AF-A0A7C6M1J1-F1
#
_entry.id   AF-A0A7C6M1J1-F1
#
_cell.length_a   1.000
_cell.length_b   1.000
_cell.length_c   1.000
_cell.angle_alpha   90.00
_cell.angle_beta   90.00
_cell.angle_gamma   90.00
#
_symmetry.space_group_name_H-M   'P 1'
#
loop_
_entity.id
_entity.type
_entity.pdbx_description
1 polymer ?
#
loop_
_entity_poly.entity_id
_entity_poly.type
_entity_poly.pdbx_seq_one_letter_code
_entity_poly.pdbx_strand_id
1 'polypeptide(L)'
;MRSFIQQYMVSAQYFAPRGKERLMFLGEQIAHKHLSYTDRLIGIIGDAGAGKSSFVKGMFPGLQLSNDDDIVRPDKIMQIRDPFPDLEQATAFHIDVRFQMAFTQLHEIADYVHSLLERKRRIVVEHFNLLFPLMGRNADLIIGIGEEIIVVRPSVFGPSPDSI
;
A
#
# COMPACT_ATOMS: atom_id res chain seq x y z
N MET A 1 21.19 10.21 23.23
CA MET A 1 20.29 9.07 23.51
C MET A 1 18.85 9.58 23.49
N ARG A 2 18.16 9.44 22.35
CA ARG A 2 16.71 9.68 22.31
C ARG A 2 16.04 8.40 22.82
N SER A 3 15.26 8.54 23.88
CA SER A 3 14.55 7.45 24.53
C SER A 3 13.53 6.82 23.56
N PHE A 4 13.78 5.57 23.16
CA PHE A 4 12.90 4.74 22.33
C PHE A 4 11.51 4.51 22.94
N ILE A 5 11.30 4.85 24.22
CA ILE A 5 10.05 4.65 24.95
C ILE A 5 9.05 5.80 24.69
N GLN A 6 9.48 6.92 24.08
CA GLN A 6 8.65 8.13 23.90
C GLN A 6 8.05 8.31 22.48
N GLN A 7 8.14 7.29 21.62
CA GLN A 7 7.18 7.12 20.52
C GLN A 7 6.09 6.20 21.07
N TYR A 8 4.99 6.78 21.56
CA TYR A 8 3.73 6.09 21.91
C TYR A 8 3.47 4.91 20.97
N MET A 9 2.95 3.76 21.40
CA MET A 9 2.74 2.56 20.58
C MET A 9 2.00 2.83 19.23
N VAL A 10 2.71 3.31 18.20
CA VAL A 10 2.15 3.65 16.87
C VAL A 10 2.33 2.48 15.89
N SER A 11 3.17 1.51 16.23
CA SER A 11 3.56 0.41 15.35
C SER A 11 3.38 -0.97 15.99
N ALA A 12 3.02 -1.95 15.16
CA ALA A 12 3.06 -3.37 15.47
C ALA A 12 4.08 -4.06 14.56
N GLN A 13 4.86 -4.98 15.11
CA GLN A 13 5.93 -5.66 14.40
C GLN A 13 5.67 -7.17 14.38
N TYR A 14 5.92 -7.79 13.23
CA TYR A 14 5.74 -9.21 12.98
C TYR A 14 6.97 -9.77 12.28
N PHE A 15 7.40 -10.98 12.64
CA PHE A 15 8.41 -11.68 11.86
C PHE A 15 7.85 -12.05 10.49
N ALA A 16 8.58 -11.75 9.41
CA ALA A 16 8.16 -12.15 8.07
C ALA A 16 8.45 -13.65 7.86
N PRO A 17 7.43 -14.51 7.73
CA PRO A 17 7.66 -15.92 7.47
C PRO A 17 8.17 -16.10 6.04
N ARG A 18 9.06 -17.08 5.83
CA ARG A 18 9.49 -17.43 4.47
C ARG A 18 8.35 -18.11 3.71
N GLY A 19 8.22 -17.84 2.42
CA GLY A 19 7.31 -18.56 1.53
C GLY A 19 5.93 -17.90 1.36
N LYS A 20 5.43 -17.97 0.13
CA LYS A 20 4.25 -17.27 -0.38
C LYS A 20 2.99 -17.47 0.46
N GLU A 21 2.61 -18.72 0.73
CA GLU A 21 1.38 -19.03 1.48
C GLU A 21 1.41 -18.50 2.91
N ARG A 22 2.57 -18.57 3.58
CA ARG A 22 2.71 -18.05 4.94
C ARG A 22 2.66 -16.53 4.98
N LEU A 23 3.21 -15.85 3.98
CA LEU A 23 3.07 -14.40 3.84
C LEU A 23 1.63 -13.98 3.56
N MET A 24 0.91 -14.73 2.71
CA MET A 24 -0.52 -14.51 2.47
C MET A 24 -1.32 -14.68 3.76
N PHE A 25 -1.07 -15.75 4.51
CA PHE A 25 -1.74 -15.98 5.80
C PHE A 25 -1.43 -14.88 6.81
N LEU A 26 -0.17 -14.43 6.92
CA LEU A 26 0.18 -13.32 7.80
C LEU A 26 -0.51 -12.01 7.36
N GLY A 27 -0.62 -11.75 6.06
CA GLY A 27 -1.38 -10.63 5.51
C GLY A 27 -2.84 -10.65 5.96
N GLU A 28 -3.51 -11.78 5.83
CA GLU A 28 -4.90 -11.95 6.30
C GLU A 28 -5.02 -11.62 7.81
N GLN A 29 -4.13 -12.17 8.63
CA GLN A 29 -4.14 -11.93 10.08
C GLN A 29 -3.88 -10.46 10.44
N ILE A 30 -2.99 -9.78 9.71
CA ILE A 30 -2.70 -8.36 9.90
C ILE A 30 -3.89 -7.50 9.46
N ALA A 31 -4.54 -7.82 8.34
CA ALA A 31 -5.74 -7.13 7.91
C ALA A 31 -6.85 -7.24 8.95
N HIS A 32 -7.11 -8.44 9.48
CA HIS A 32 -8.11 -8.63 10.54
C HIS A 32 -7.82 -7.83 11.83
N LYS A 33 -6.54 -7.61 12.16
CA LYS A 33 -6.15 -6.90 13.39
C LYS A 33 -6.09 -5.39 13.24
N HIS A 34 -5.64 -4.89 12.09
CA HIS A 34 -5.23 -3.49 11.96
C HIS A 34 -6.05 -2.67 10.97
N LEU A 35 -6.72 -3.33 10.02
CA LEU A 35 -7.45 -2.66 8.96
C LEU A 35 -8.85 -2.28 9.44
N SER A 36 -9.17 -0.99 9.38
CA SER A 36 -10.51 -0.46 9.58
C SER A 36 -11.25 -0.34 8.25
N TYR A 37 -12.58 -0.42 8.29
CA TYR A 37 -13.44 -0.13 7.13
C TYR A 37 -13.28 1.31 6.62
N THR A 38 -12.84 2.22 7.48
CA THR A 38 -12.59 3.63 7.13
C THR A 38 -11.24 3.87 6.45
N ASP A 39 -10.32 2.91 6.52
CA ASP A 39 -8.99 3.05 5.93
C ASP A 39 -9.10 2.95 4.41
N ARG A 40 -8.68 4.00 3.71
CA ARG A 40 -8.78 4.13 2.25
C ARG A 40 -7.43 4.24 1.59
N LEU A 41 -6.47 4.97 2.17
CA LEU A 41 -5.12 5.07 1.62
C LEU A 41 -4.20 4.13 2.41
N ILE A 42 -3.80 3.03 1.79
CA ILE A 42 -2.89 2.03 2.40
C ILE A 42 -1.54 2.15 1.69
N GLY A 43 -0.51 2.58 2.42
CA GLY A 43 0.84 2.72 1.90
C GLY A 43 1.66 1.46 2.17
N ILE A 44 2.31 0.92 1.14
CA ILE A 44 3.23 -0.22 1.25
C ILE A 44 4.65 0.24 0.90
N ILE A 45 5.61 -0.12 1.74
CA ILE A 45 7.03 0.21 1.61
C ILE A 45 7.83 -1.07 1.80
N GLY A 46 8.91 -1.24 1.04
CA GLY A 46 9.78 -2.41 1.16
C GLY A 46 10.55 -2.68 -0.13
N ASP A 47 11.64 -3.41 0.00
CA ASP A 47 12.53 -3.71 -1.12
C ASP A 47 11.91 -4.66 -2.14
N ALA A 48 12.46 -4.66 -3.36
CA ALA A 48 12.09 -5.63 -4.38
C ALA A 48 12.39 -7.06 -3.88
N GLY A 49 11.49 -8.01 -4.15
CA GLY A 49 11.65 -9.39 -3.69
C GLY A 49 11.30 -9.66 -2.23
N ALA A 50 10.88 -8.65 -1.45
CA ALA A 50 10.46 -8.84 -0.05
C ALA A 50 9.13 -9.59 0.14
N GLY A 51 8.48 -10.04 -0.95
CA GLY A 51 7.21 -10.76 -0.90
C GLY A 51 5.97 -9.87 -0.75
N LYS A 52 6.09 -8.57 -1.09
CA LYS A 52 5.00 -7.57 -1.03
C LYS A 52 3.71 -8.04 -1.71
N SER A 53 3.80 -8.53 -2.95
CA SER A 53 2.65 -9.00 -3.72
C SER A 53 1.88 -10.12 -3.01
N SER A 54 2.60 -11.08 -2.42
CA SER A 54 1.99 -12.18 -1.67
C SER A 54 1.32 -11.67 -0.39
N PHE A 55 1.98 -10.77 0.32
CA PHE A 55 1.44 -10.16 1.53
C PHE A 55 0.17 -9.32 1.25
N VAL A 56 0.21 -8.45 0.22
CA VAL A 56 -0.93 -7.62 -0.20
C VAL A 56 -2.11 -8.47 -0.63
N LYS A 57 -1.89 -9.58 -1.36
CA LYS A 57 -2.96 -10.54 -1.71
C LYS A 57 -3.60 -11.19 -0.49
N GLY A 58 -2.82 -11.46 0.56
CA GLY A 58 -3.32 -11.93 1.84
C GLY A 58 -4.21 -10.90 2.53
N MET A 59 -3.77 -9.64 2.55
CA MET A 59 -4.54 -8.54 3.16
C MET A 59 -5.81 -8.16 2.40
N PHE A 60 -5.77 -8.26 1.07
CA PHE A 60 -6.85 -7.85 0.18
C PHE A 60 -7.17 -8.98 -0.81
N PRO A 61 -7.89 -10.03 -0.37
CA PRO A 61 -8.27 -11.13 -1.25
C PRO A 61 -9.03 -10.64 -2.49
N GLY A 62 -8.63 -11.12 -3.66
CA GLY A 62 -9.23 -10.72 -4.96
C GLY A 62 -8.72 -9.39 -5.53
N LEU A 63 -7.85 -8.67 -4.83
CA LEU A 63 -7.21 -7.46 -5.36
C LEU A 63 -6.30 -7.82 -6.53
N GLN A 64 -6.54 -7.17 -7.67
CA GLN A 64 -5.73 -7.35 -8.87
C GLN A 64 -4.54 -6.39 -8.84
N LEU A 65 -3.33 -6.95 -8.78
CA LEU A 65 -2.09 -6.18 -8.79
C LEU A 65 -1.69 -5.82 -10.24
N SER A 66 -1.10 -4.63 -10.44
CA SER A 66 -0.64 -4.17 -11.76
C SER A 66 0.58 -4.95 -12.27
N ASN A 67 1.41 -5.39 -11.33
CA ASN A 67 2.57 -6.23 -11.55
C ASN A 67 2.51 -7.38 -10.53
N ASP A 68 2.27 -8.59 -11.02
CA ASP A 68 2.41 -9.82 -10.24
C ASP A 68 3.59 -10.58 -10.82
N ASP A 69 4.26 -11.41 -10.02
CA ASP A 69 5.56 -12.03 -10.35
C ASP A 69 5.59 -12.77 -11.72
N ASP A 70 4.41 -13.09 -12.29
CA ASP A 70 4.24 -13.80 -13.57
C ASP A 70 3.54 -12.99 -14.68
N ILE A 71 2.84 -11.88 -14.39
CA ILE A 71 1.95 -11.19 -15.36
C ILE A 71 1.92 -9.67 -15.14
N VAL A 72 2.28 -8.92 -16.19
CA VAL A 72 2.00 -7.47 -16.30
C VAL A 72 0.61 -7.28 -16.90
N ARG A 73 -0.22 -6.44 -16.28
CA ARG A 73 -1.61 -6.17 -16.70
C ARG A 73 -1.75 -4.81 -17.42
N PRO A 74 -1.86 -4.78 -18.77
CA PRO A 74 -1.95 -3.51 -19.52
C PRO A 74 -3.17 -2.65 -19.14
N ASP A 75 -4.28 -3.28 -18.77
CA ASP A 75 -5.49 -2.60 -18.27
C ASP A 75 -5.22 -1.81 -16.99
N LYS A 76 -4.40 -2.36 -16.09
CA LYS A 76 -3.98 -1.67 -14.86
C LYS A 76 -2.97 -0.55 -15.11
N ILE A 77 -2.16 -0.65 -16.15
CA ILE A 77 -1.26 0.44 -16.56
C ILE A 77 -2.06 1.64 -17.07
N MET A 78 -3.13 1.39 -17.84
CA MET A 78 -3.93 2.44 -18.45
C MET A 78 -5.00 3.03 -17.50
N GLN A 79 -5.20 2.46 -16.32
CA GLN A 79 -6.26 2.84 -15.38
C GLN A 79 -6.24 4.31 -14.95
N ILE A 80 -5.08 4.98 -15.04
CA ILE A 80 -4.94 6.42 -14.73
C ILE A 80 -5.52 7.29 -15.86
N ARG A 81 -5.34 6.88 -17.12
CA ARG A 81 -5.73 7.67 -18.30
C ARG A 81 -7.15 7.37 -18.76
N ASP A 82 -7.59 6.12 -18.59
CA ASP A 82 -8.93 5.68 -18.96
C ASP A 82 -9.49 4.78 -17.85
N PRO A 83 -10.10 5.36 -16.81
CA PRO A 83 -10.75 4.58 -15.77
C PRO A 83 -11.99 3.90 -16.37
N PHE A 84 -11.83 2.67 -16.87
CA PHE A 84 -12.90 1.86 -17.45
C PHE A 84 -14.14 1.81 -16.54
N PRO A 85 -15.37 1.80 -17.08
CA PRO A 85 -16.61 1.72 -16.29
C PRO A 85 -16.66 0.52 -15.33
N ASP A 86 -16.03 -0.60 -15.69
CA ASP A 86 -15.99 -1.82 -14.86
C ASP A 86 -15.12 -1.67 -13.59
N LEU A 87 -14.23 -0.66 -13.52
CA LEU A 87 -13.49 -0.32 -12.29
C LEU A 87 -14.44 0.16 -11.17
N GLU A 88 -15.66 0.63 -11.47
CA GLU A 88 -16.59 1.14 -10.47
C GLU A 88 -17.09 0.08 -9.47
N GLN A 89 -16.98 -1.21 -9.82
CA GLN A 89 -17.38 -2.32 -8.96
C GLN A 89 -16.27 -2.81 -8.02
N ALA A 90 -15.03 -2.35 -8.21
CA ALA A 90 -13.90 -2.76 -7.37
C ALA A 90 -14.02 -2.20 -5.95
N THR A 91 -13.79 -3.06 -4.95
CA THR A 91 -13.78 -2.69 -3.53
C THR A 91 -12.43 -2.08 -3.10
N ALA A 92 -11.35 -2.39 -3.82
CA ALA A 92 -10.03 -1.82 -3.61
C ALA A 92 -9.26 -1.71 -4.94
N PHE A 93 -8.41 -0.71 -5.04
CA PHE A 93 -7.52 -0.45 -6.17
C PHE A 93 -6.07 -0.69 -5.74
N HIS A 94 -5.20 -0.97 -6.70
CA HIS A 94 -3.77 -1.17 -6.49
C HIS A 94 -2.99 -0.33 -7.48
N ILE A 95 -1.88 0.22 -7.02
CA ILE A 95 -0.88 0.87 -7.85
C ILE A 95 0.52 0.61 -7.28
N ASP A 96 1.45 0.25 -8.16
CA ASP A 96 2.88 0.33 -7.88
C ASP A 96 3.42 1.61 -8.50
N VAL A 97 3.81 2.57 -7.66
CA VAL A 97 4.26 3.90 -8.10
C VAL A 97 5.52 3.79 -8.96
N ARG A 98 6.50 2.97 -8.57
CA ARG A 98 7.75 2.81 -9.33
C ARG A 98 7.47 2.26 -10.72
N PHE A 99 6.61 1.25 -10.79
CA PHE A 99 6.25 0.65 -12.07
C PHE A 99 5.46 1.63 -12.94
N GLN A 100 4.49 2.33 -12.37
CA GLN A 100 3.62 3.26 -13.10
C GLN A 100 4.36 4.49 -13.62
N MET A 101 5.39 4.95 -12.91
CA MET A 101 6.24 6.06 -13.36
C MET A 101 6.95 5.80 -14.70
N ALA A 102 7.03 4.55 -15.15
CA ALA A 102 7.51 4.23 -16.50
C ALA A 102 6.55 4.68 -17.62
N PHE A 103 5.28 4.97 -17.29
CA PHE A 103 4.21 5.24 -18.25
C PHE A 103 3.50 6.59 -18.02
N THR A 104 3.56 7.11 -16.79
CA THR A 104 2.73 8.23 -16.33
C THR A 104 3.53 9.12 -15.39
N GLN A 105 3.28 10.44 -15.41
CA GLN A 105 3.99 11.37 -14.53
C GLN A 105 3.52 11.21 -13.08
N LEU A 106 4.41 11.47 -12.13
CA LEU A 106 4.11 11.28 -10.71
C LEU A 106 2.94 12.14 -10.20
N HIS A 107 2.76 13.35 -10.75
CA HIS A 107 1.62 14.21 -10.40
C HIS A 107 0.29 13.64 -10.92
N GLU A 108 0.26 13.09 -12.13
CA GLU A 108 -0.93 12.42 -12.67
C GLU A 108 -1.31 11.19 -11.82
N ILE A 109 -0.31 10.47 -11.29
CA ILE A 109 -0.53 9.38 -10.33
C ILE A 109 -1.18 9.91 -9.06
N ALA A 110 -0.68 11.02 -8.50
CA ALA A 110 -1.25 11.64 -7.29
C ALA A 110 -2.70 12.09 -7.52
N ASP A 111 -2.99 12.74 -8.65
CA ASP A 111 -4.33 13.17 -9.04
C ASP A 111 -5.30 11.99 -9.13
N TYR A 112 -4.85 10.87 -9.73
CA TYR A 112 -5.62 9.64 -9.76
C TYR A 112 -5.93 9.10 -8.36
N VAL A 113 -4.93 9.02 -7.48
CA VAL A 113 -5.13 8.58 -6.08
C VAL A 113 -6.11 9.51 -5.37
N HIS A 114 -5.98 10.82 -5.52
CA HIS A 114 -6.92 11.80 -4.96
C HIS A 114 -8.35 11.56 -5.45
N SER A 115 -8.56 11.36 -6.74
CA SER A 115 -9.88 11.10 -7.32
C SER A 115 -10.55 9.85 -6.73
N LEU A 116 -9.78 8.79 -6.44
CA LEU A 116 -10.30 7.58 -5.79
C LEU A 116 -10.69 7.84 -4.33
N LEU A 117 -9.87 8.59 -3.60
CA LEU A 117 -10.13 8.92 -2.20
C LEU A 117 -11.38 9.81 -2.04
N GLU A 118 -11.60 10.77 -2.96
CA GLU A 118 -12.81 11.59 -3.02
C GLU A 118 -14.07 10.74 -3.25
N ARG A 119 -13.97 9.73 -4.12
CA ARG A 119 -15.01 8.73 -4.37
C ARG A 119 -15.14 7.68 -3.25
N LYS A 120 -14.45 7.89 -2.12
CA LYS A 120 -14.44 7.00 -0.95
C LYS A 120 -13.97 5.57 -1.25
N ARG A 121 -13.15 5.41 -2.29
CA ARG A 121 -12.57 4.11 -2.67
C ARG A 121 -11.28 3.86 -1.93
N ARG A 122 -11.01 2.59 -1.61
CA ARG A 122 -9.75 2.16 -1.01
C ARG A 122 -8.71 1.93 -2.10
N ILE A 123 -7.49 2.38 -1.88
CA ILE A 123 -6.33 2.18 -2.75
C ILE A 123 -5.12 1.75 -1.93
N VAL A 124 -4.45 0.70 -2.44
CA VAL A 124 -3.18 0.19 -1.94
C VAL A 124 -2.07 0.71 -2.85
N VAL A 125 -1.10 1.42 -2.29
CA VAL A 125 -0.02 2.09 -3.02
C VAL A 125 1.31 1.47 -2.62
N GLU A 126 1.94 0.72 -3.52
CA GLU A 126 3.32 0.27 -3.36
C GLU A 126 4.31 1.37 -3.72
N HIS A 127 5.42 1.40 -2.99
CA HIS A 127 6.41 2.48 -3.04
C HIS A 127 5.78 3.83 -2.67
N PHE A 128 4.91 3.83 -1.66
CA PHE A 128 4.14 5.00 -1.23
C PHE A 128 5.02 6.20 -0.86
N ASN A 129 6.24 5.96 -0.39
CA ASN A 129 7.18 7.01 -0.05
C ASN A 129 7.52 7.94 -1.23
N LEU A 130 7.45 7.45 -2.47
CA LEU A 130 7.63 8.29 -3.66
C LEU A 130 6.44 9.22 -3.92
N LEU A 131 5.23 8.76 -3.59
CA LEU A 131 3.99 9.51 -3.81
C LEU A 131 3.69 10.49 -2.67
N PHE A 132 4.07 10.12 -1.44
CA PHE A 132 3.78 10.86 -0.21
C PHE A 132 4.03 12.38 -0.29
N PRO A 133 5.13 12.90 -0.87
CA PRO A 133 5.36 14.34 -0.97
C PRO A 133 4.28 15.12 -1.74
N LEU A 134 3.53 14.46 -2.62
CA LEU A 134 2.47 15.07 -3.43
C LEU A 134 1.07 14.89 -2.83
N MET A 135 0.88 14.00 -1.85
CA MET A 135 -0.45 13.64 -1.34
C MET A 135 -1.06 14.69 -0.40
N GLY A 136 -0.25 15.57 0.19
CA GLY A 136 -0.71 16.55 1.19
C GLY A 136 -1.26 15.93 2.49
N ARG A 137 -1.24 14.60 2.62
CA ARG A 137 -1.67 13.80 3.77
C ARG A 137 -0.86 12.53 3.87
N ASN A 138 -0.86 11.92 5.06
CA ASN A 138 -0.31 10.58 5.23
C ASN A 138 -1.33 9.49 4.83
N ALA A 139 -0.85 8.26 4.66
CA ALA A 139 -1.69 7.08 4.55
C ALA A 139 -2.43 6.82 5.88
N ASP A 140 -3.58 6.16 5.77
CA ASP A 140 -4.36 5.73 6.95
C ASP A 140 -3.68 4.57 7.68
N LEU A 141 -2.96 3.75 6.91
CA LEU A 141 -2.13 2.64 7.38
C LEU A 141 -0.88 2.56 6.49
N ILE A 142 0.30 2.46 7.09
CA ILE A 142 1.56 2.17 6.39
C ILE A 142 2.05 0.79 6.81
N ILE A 143 2.54 0.03 5.83
CA ILE A 143 3.12 -1.28 6.04
C ILE A 143 4.52 -1.31 5.44
N GLY A 144 5.53 -1.44 6.29
CA GLY A 144 6.90 -1.76 5.91
C GLY A 144 7.07 -3.28 5.80
N ILE A 145 7.66 -3.75 4.71
CA ILE A 145 7.90 -5.17 4.43
C ILE A 145 9.38 -5.40 4.13
N GLY A 146 10.05 -6.15 5.00
CA GLY A 146 11.43 -6.61 4.86
C GLY A 146 11.63 -7.97 5.55
N GLU A 147 12.69 -8.12 6.33
CA GLU A 147 12.85 -9.28 7.24
C GLU A 147 11.74 -9.34 8.31
N GLU A 148 11.16 -8.18 8.60
CA GLU A 148 10.02 -8.01 9.48
C GLU A 148 8.93 -7.20 8.76
N ILE A 149 7.71 -7.33 9.26
CA ILE A 149 6.56 -6.54 8.82
C ILE A 149 6.21 -5.55 9.92
N ILE A 150 6.30 -4.26 9.59
CA ILE A 150 5.98 -3.16 10.49
C ILE A 150 4.67 -2.55 10.01
N VAL A 151 3.66 -2.55 10.88
CA VAL A 151 2.34 -1.97 10.60
C VAL A 151 2.19 -0.72 11.45
N VAL A 152 1.90 0.41 10.81
CA VAL A 152 1.88 1.72 11.47
C VAL A 152 0.62 2.48 11.10
N ARG A 153 -0.03 3.12 12.08
CA ARG A 153 -1.11 4.08 11.86
C ARG A 153 -0.59 5.50 12.08
N PRO A 154 -0.23 6.26 11.03
CA PRO A 154 0.37 7.56 11.20
C PRO A 154 -0.61 8.56 11.81
N SER A 155 -0.09 9.43 12.66
CA SER A 155 -0.81 10.61 13.14
C SER A 155 -0.38 11.85 12.34
N VAL A 156 -0.95 13.02 12.67
CA VAL A 156 -0.45 14.32 12.16
C VAL A 156 1.02 14.57 12.49
N PHE A 157 1.58 13.86 13.48
CA PHE A 157 2.99 13.94 13.88
C PHE A 157 3.85 12.82 13.28
N GLY A 158 3.30 12.02 12.36
CA GLY A 158 3.98 10.91 11.72
C GLY A 158 3.72 9.55 12.39
N PRO A 159 4.59 8.55 12.11
CA PRO A 159 5.84 8.66 11.34
C PRO A 159 5.62 8.91 9.84
N SER A 160 6.64 9.44 9.16
CA SER A 160 6.65 9.56 7.70
C SER A 160 6.99 8.22 7.03
N PRO A 161 6.55 7.98 5.80
CA PRO A 161 6.91 6.79 5.03
C PRO A 161 8.41 6.46 5.02
N ASP A 162 9.28 7.44 4.80
CA ASP A 162 10.74 7.22 4.73
C ASP A 162 11.40 6.84 6.06
N SER A 163 10.65 6.87 7.17
CA SER A 163 11.15 6.50 8.50
C SER A 163 10.74 5.10 8.96
N ILE A 164 10.06 4.36 8.08
CA ILE A 164 9.54 2.99 8.32
C ILE A 164 10.36 1.99 7.54
#